data_AF-A0A4R3VY13-F1
#
_entry.id   AF-A0A4R3VY13-F1
#
_cell.length_a   1.000
_cell.length_b   1.000
_cell.length_c   1.000
_cell.angle_alpha   90.00
_cell.angle_beta   90.00
_cell.angle_gamma   90.00
#
_symmetry.space_group_name_H-M   'P 1'
#
loop_
_entity.id
_entity.type
_entity.pdbx_description
1 polymer ?
#
loop_
_entity_poly.entity_id
_entity_poly.type
_entity_poly.pdbx_seq_one_letter_code
_entity_poly.pdbx_strand_id
1 'polypeptide(L)'
;MLAWQSVAYAQQAMSPLTMPHFGEGNPETVAYYGTTRLDNGELVPWFPIETVYINRNKVWKSVVDKERYLRLKRNVLRVLPYAIYAQKRYEQLDRELALANSRKEEKALIKACEREIKEKINNEVKNLSVSQGKILIKLIERQTGNTSYELVKDMRGSVSAFVYQGVARVFGHNLKTTYDPNEDFEIENIIREYEMLRPINKPYQ
;
A
#
# COMPACT_ATOMS: atom_id res chain seq x y z
N MET A 1 -37.78 34.88 -5.43
CA MET A 1 -37.62 34.20 -6.74
C MET A 1 -36.26 34.58 -7.31
N LEU A 2 -35.23 33.76 -7.07
CA LEU A 2 -33.88 33.97 -7.58
C LEU A 2 -33.58 32.83 -8.56
N ALA A 3 -33.50 33.18 -9.84
CA ALA A 3 -33.26 32.25 -10.94
C ALA A 3 -31.81 31.74 -10.88
N TRP A 4 -31.65 30.43 -10.72
CA TRP A 4 -30.39 29.74 -10.91
C TRP A 4 -30.13 29.67 -12.41
N GLN A 5 -29.25 30.50 -12.95
CA GLN A 5 -28.77 30.31 -14.32
C GLN A 5 -27.85 29.10 -14.32
N SER A 6 -28.32 28.03 -14.95
CA SER A 6 -27.55 26.83 -15.28
C SER A 6 -26.40 27.23 -16.22
N VAL A 7 -25.16 27.15 -15.73
CA VAL A 7 -23.98 27.15 -16.59
C VAL A 7 -23.94 25.80 -17.31
N ALA A 8 -24.60 25.73 -18.46
CA ALA A 8 -24.44 24.62 -19.39
C ALA A 8 -23.04 24.74 -19.99
N TYR A 9 -22.07 23.99 -19.46
CA TYR A 9 -20.85 23.71 -20.20
C TYR A 9 -21.28 22.96 -21.47
N ALA A 10 -21.17 23.62 -22.62
CA ALA A 10 -21.35 22.98 -23.90
C ALA A 10 -20.36 21.83 -24.00
N GLN A 11 -20.85 20.59 -23.87
CA GLN A 11 -20.12 19.41 -24.30
C GLN A 11 -19.94 19.55 -25.81
N GLN A 12 -18.78 20.06 -26.23
CA GLN A 12 -18.35 19.90 -27.61
C GLN A 12 -18.47 18.41 -27.93
N ALA A 13 -19.21 18.08 -28.99
CA ALA A 13 -19.34 16.71 -29.47
C ALA A 13 -17.92 16.18 -29.76
N MET A 14 -17.40 15.36 -28.87
CA MET A 14 -16.09 14.75 -29.02
C MET A 14 -16.21 13.71 -30.11
N SER A 15 -15.31 13.74 -31.10
CA SER A 15 -15.25 12.68 -32.10
C SER A 15 -15.00 11.35 -31.39
N PRO A 16 -15.73 10.27 -31.72
CA PRO A 16 -15.51 8.97 -31.10
C PRO A 16 -14.05 8.55 -31.30
N LEU A 17 -13.38 8.18 -30.21
CA LEU A 17 -11.99 7.77 -30.21
C LEU A 17 -11.92 6.25 -30.09
N THR A 18 -11.18 5.62 -31.00
CA THR A 18 -10.84 4.20 -30.88
C THR A 18 -9.66 4.06 -29.93
N MET A 19 -9.86 3.33 -28.82
CA MET A 19 -8.81 3.09 -27.84
C MET A 19 -7.70 2.20 -28.42
N PRO A 20 -6.43 2.42 -28.05
CA PRO A 20 -5.38 1.48 -28.39
C PRO A 20 -5.64 0.15 -27.68
N HIS A 21 -5.76 -0.90 -28.48
CA HIS A 21 -6.03 -2.25 -28.04
C HIS A 21 -4.75 -3.09 -28.10
N PHE A 22 -4.48 -3.86 -27.03
CA PHE A 22 -3.31 -4.72 -26.93
C PHE A 22 -3.78 -6.16 -26.67
N GLY A 23 -3.43 -7.08 -27.58
CA GLY A 23 -3.78 -8.50 -27.46
C GLY A 23 -4.99 -8.91 -28.32
N GLU A 24 -5.59 -10.06 -28.00
CA GLU A 24 -6.78 -10.57 -28.70
C GLU A 24 -8.03 -9.79 -28.29
N GLY A 25 -8.89 -9.43 -29.26
CA GLY A 25 -10.11 -8.64 -29.03
C GLY A 25 -10.34 -7.55 -30.07
N ASN A 26 -11.53 -6.91 -30.01
CA ASN A 26 -11.85 -5.76 -30.86
C ASN A 26 -11.59 -4.46 -30.09
N PRO A 27 -11.02 -3.42 -30.74
CA PRO A 27 -10.78 -2.15 -30.08
C PRO A 27 -12.09 -1.48 -29.70
N GLU A 28 -12.15 -0.98 -28.46
CA GLU A 28 -13.32 -0.26 -27.96
C GLU A 28 -13.33 1.16 -28.52
N THR A 29 -14.49 1.60 -28.99
CA THR A 29 -14.70 3.00 -29.44
C THR A 29 -15.51 3.72 -28.37
N VAL A 30 -14.88 4.69 -27.72
CA VAL A 30 -15.50 5.45 -26.62
C VAL A 30 -15.95 6.81 -27.11
N ALA A 31 -17.18 7.19 -26.75
CA ALA A 31 -17.75 8.51 -27.05
C ALA A 31 -17.28 9.60 -26.06
N TYR A 32 -16.78 9.18 -24.89
CA TYR A 32 -16.34 10.07 -23.82
C TYR A 32 -14.97 9.62 -23.29
N TYR A 33 -14.03 10.55 -23.17
CA TYR A 33 -12.68 10.32 -22.66
C TYR A 33 -12.14 11.57 -21.98
N GLY A 34 -11.18 11.40 -21.07
CA GLY A 34 -10.51 12.52 -20.40
C GLY A 34 -9.65 13.29 -21.40
N THR A 35 -9.62 14.61 -21.29
CA THR A 35 -8.74 15.46 -22.12
C THR A 35 -7.92 16.39 -21.24
N THR A 36 -6.66 16.59 -21.60
CA THR A 36 -5.81 17.65 -21.06
C THR A 36 -5.53 18.67 -22.16
N ARG A 37 -5.52 19.95 -21.79
CA ARG A 37 -5.10 21.04 -22.68
C ARG A 37 -3.61 21.30 -22.47
N LEU A 38 -2.83 21.20 -23.54
CA LEU A 38 -1.41 21.53 -23.54
C LEU A 38 -1.19 23.05 -23.64
N ASP A 39 0.01 23.52 -23.30
CA ASP A 39 0.38 24.96 -23.34
C ASP A 39 0.24 25.58 -24.74
N ASN A 40 0.35 24.75 -25.79
CA ASN A 40 0.14 25.12 -27.19
C ASN A 40 -1.36 25.20 -27.58
N GLY A 41 -2.29 24.94 -26.66
CA GLY A 41 -3.74 24.95 -26.90
C GLY A 41 -4.32 23.64 -27.45
N GLU A 42 -3.49 22.63 -27.70
CA GLU A 42 -3.92 21.32 -28.21
C GLU A 42 -4.64 20.51 -27.13
N LEU A 43 -5.73 19.82 -27.50
CA LEU A 43 -6.48 18.92 -26.62
C LEU A 43 -6.02 17.47 -26.86
N VAL A 44 -5.38 16.88 -25.86
CA VAL A 44 -4.88 15.51 -25.94
C VAL A 44 -5.77 14.59 -25.10
N PRO A 45 -6.32 13.51 -25.70
CA PRO A 45 -7.03 12.49 -24.95
C PRO A 45 -6.07 11.71 -24.05
N TRP A 46 -6.52 11.36 -22.85
CA TRP A 46 -5.85 10.39 -22.00
C TRP A 46 -6.86 9.42 -21.41
N PHE A 47 -6.42 8.20 -21.18
CA PHE A 47 -7.19 7.16 -20.52
C PHE A 47 -6.26 6.42 -19.56
N PRO A 48 -6.75 6.02 -18.37
CA PRO A 48 -6.00 5.15 -17.49
C PRO A 48 -5.86 3.77 -18.16
N ILE A 49 -4.64 3.23 -18.17
CA ILE A 49 -4.42 1.85 -18.60
C ILE A 49 -4.88 0.95 -17.45
N GLU A 50 -5.77 0.00 -17.72
CA GLU A 50 -6.18 -0.97 -16.72
C GLU A 50 -5.04 -1.94 -16.39
N THR A 51 -4.80 -2.17 -15.10
CA THR A 51 -3.83 -3.15 -14.65
C THR A 51 -4.36 -4.55 -14.91
N VAL A 52 -3.74 -5.27 -15.85
CA VAL A 52 -4.05 -6.68 -16.11
C VAL A 52 -3.14 -7.57 -15.28
N TYR A 53 -3.74 -8.46 -14.49
CA TYR A 53 -3.00 -9.43 -13.69
C TYR A 53 -2.91 -10.77 -14.41
N ILE A 54 -1.70 -11.15 -14.82
CA ILE A 54 -1.43 -12.46 -15.40
C ILE A 54 -1.11 -13.43 -14.27
N ASN A 55 -2.01 -14.36 -14.00
CA ASN A 55 -1.80 -15.38 -12.98
C ASN A 55 -1.52 -16.75 -13.63
N ARG A 56 -0.50 -17.46 -13.13
CA ARG A 56 -0.25 -18.87 -13.48
C ARG A 56 -0.82 -19.74 -12.37
N ASN A 57 -1.65 -20.72 -12.73
CA ASN A 57 -2.09 -21.75 -11.79
C ASN A 57 -0.86 -22.44 -11.15
N LYS A 58 -0.71 -22.30 -9.82
CA LYS A 58 0.44 -22.86 -9.10
C LYS A 58 0.29 -24.37 -9.01
N VAL A 59 1.14 -25.09 -9.76
CA VAL A 59 1.26 -26.55 -9.69
C VAL A 59 2.24 -26.90 -8.58
N TRP A 60 1.77 -27.67 -7.60
CA TRP A 60 2.57 -28.07 -6.44
C TRP A 60 3.41 -29.30 -6.76
N LYS A 61 4.70 -29.26 -6.42
CA LYS A 61 5.60 -30.42 -6.56
C LYS A 61 5.30 -31.51 -5.54
N SER A 62 4.80 -31.13 -4.36
CA SER A 62 4.50 -32.02 -3.23
C SER A 62 3.38 -31.45 -2.35
N VAL A 63 2.73 -32.33 -1.58
CA VAL A 63 1.76 -31.96 -0.53
C VAL A 63 2.42 -31.09 0.54
N VAL A 64 3.67 -31.36 0.88
CA VAL A 64 4.43 -30.59 1.90
C VAL A 64 4.65 -29.14 1.46
N ASP A 65 4.96 -28.92 0.18
CA ASP A 65 5.13 -27.56 -0.36
C ASP A 65 3.81 -26.78 -0.34
N LYS A 66 2.71 -27.46 -0.68
CA LYS A 66 1.36 -26.87 -0.63
C LYS A 66 1.01 -26.46 0.80
N GLU A 67 1.24 -27.34 1.77
CA GLU A 67 0.99 -27.02 3.18
C GLU A 67 1.86 -25.87 3.69
N ARG A 68 3.15 -25.85 3.36
CA ARG A 68 4.05 -24.74 3.73
C ARG A 68 3.51 -23.42 3.22
N TYR A 69 3.12 -23.36 1.95
CA TYR A 69 2.54 -22.15 1.37
C TYR A 69 1.21 -21.77 2.02
N LEU A 70 0.31 -22.71 2.28
CA LEU A 70 -0.97 -22.41 2.93
C LEU A 70 -0.78 -21.89 4.36
N ARG A 71 0.20 -22.41 5.10
CA ARG A 71 0.57 -21.89 6.42
C ARG A 71 1.13 -20.46 6.32
N LEU A 72 2.00 -20.19 5.33
CA LEU A 72 2.50 -18.85 5.05
C LEU A 72 1.35 -17.90 4.70
N LYS A 73 0.49 -18.27 3.75
CA LYS A 73 -0.69 -17.50 3.34
C LYS A 73 -1.59 -17.16 4.52
N ARG A 74 -1.92 -18.15 5.36
CA ARG A 74 -2.69 -17.91 6.58
C ARG A 74 -2.02 -16.90 7.51
N ASN A 75 -0.70 -17.01 7.70
CA ASN A 75 0.04 -16.09 8.57
C ASN A 75 0.10 -14.68 7.99
N VAL A 76 0.38 -14.53 6.70
CA VAL A 76 0.40 -13.24 5.99
C VAL A 76 -0.96 -12.55 6.12
N LEU A 77 -2.05 -13.25 5.77
CA LEU A 77 -3.41 -12.69 5.85
C LEU A 77 -3.81 -12.32 7.28
N ARG A 78 -3.33 -13.06 8.29
CA ARG A 78 -3.60 -12.75 9.70
C ARG A 78 -2.95 -11.44 10.13
N VAL A 79 -1.76 -11.13 9.61
CA VAL A 79 -0.98 -9.95 10.03
C VAL A 79 -1.16 -8.73 9.14
N LEU A 80 -1.62 -8.92 7.91
CA LEU A 80 -1.77 -7.87 6.91
C LEU A 80 -2.58 -6.64 7.39
N PRO A 81 -3.72 -6.78 8.11
CA PRO A 81 -4.47 -5.63 8.60
C PRO A 81 -3.65 -4.72 9.54
N TYR A 82 -2.74 -5.30 10.34
CA TYR A 82 -1.90 -4.55 11.26
C TYR A 82 -0.78 -3.82 10.52
N ALA A 83 -0.21 -4.42 9.48
CA ALA A 83 0.77 -3.77 8.61
C ALA A 83 0.15 -2.58 7.87
N ILE A 84 -1.06 -2.74 7.33
CA ILE A 84 -1.82 -1.66 6.68
C ILE A 84 -2.11 -0.52 7.67
N TYR A 85 -2.49 -0.85 8.91
CA TYR A 85 -2.70 0.17 9.94
C TYR A 85 -1.43 0.99 10.20
N ALA A 86 -0.31 0.31 10.42
CA ALA A 86 0.98 0.97 10.64
C ALA A 86 1.35 1.88 9.46
N GLN A 87 1.20 1.39 8.22
CA GLN A 87 1.41 2.17 7.01
C GLN A 87 0.58 3.46 7.00
N LYS A 88 -0.74 3.37 7.22
CA LYS A 88 -1.61 4.56 7.24
C LYS A 88 -1.20 5.58 8.31
N ARG A 89 -0.78 5.11 9.49
CA ARG A 89 -0.30 5.99 10.56
C ARG A 89 1.03 6.64 10.19
N TYR A 90 1.92 5.94 9.49
CA TYR A 90 3.16 6.54 8.96
C TYR A 90 2.90 7.56 7.86
N GLU A 91 2.00 7.28 6.94
CA GLU A 91 1.58 8.25 5.91
C GLU A 91 0.97 9.50 6.55
N GLN A 92 0.19 9.34 7.62
CA GLN A 92 -0.33 10.48 8.35
C GLN A 92 0.77 11.25 9.07
N LEU A 93 1.69 10.57 9.75
CA LEU A 93 2.85 11.20 10.39
C LEU A 93 3.69 11.96 9.35
N ASP A 94 3.87 11.42 8.14
CA ASP A 94 4.57 12.09 7.04
C ASP A 94 3.93 13.43 6.70
N ARG A 95 2.60 13.46 6.55
CA ARG A 95 1.84 14.69 6.31
C ARG A 95 1.93 15.68 7.47
N GLU A 96 1.84 15.19 8.71
CA GLU A 96 1.94 16.05 9.91
C GLU A 96 3.35 16.66 10.05
N LEU A 97 4.39 15.88 9.74
CA LEU A 97 5.78 16.35 9.75
C LEU A 97 6.04 17.40 8.66
N ALA A 98 5.42 17.26 7.48
CA ALA A 98 5.53 18.26 6.41
C ALA A 98 4.93 19.63 6.80
N LEU A 99 4.02 19.66 7.78
CA LEU A 99 3.37 20.87 8.29
C LEU A 99 3.99 21.41 9.59
N ALA A 100 4.92 20.67 10.20
CA ALA A 100 5.51 21.03 11.47
C ALA A 100 6.43 22.25 11.34
N ASN A 101 6.32 23.19 12.28
CA ASN A 101 7.07 24.46 12.24
C ASN A 101 8.34 24.42 13.09
N SER A 102 8.54 23.35 13.88
CA SER A 102 9.68 23.24 14.78
C SER A 102 10.11 21.80 15.02
N ARG A 103 11.42 21.60 15.26
CA ARG A 103 12.00 20.31 15.68
C ARG A 103 11.38 19.74 16.96
N LYS A 104 10.83 20.60 17.83
CA LYS A 104 10.17 20.15 19.07
C LYS A 104 8.80 19.53 18.77
N GLU A 105 8.07 20.13 17.84
CA GLU A 105 6.79 19.64 17.35
C GLU A 105 6.97 18.32 16.58
N GLU A 106 7.93 18.25 15.66
CA GLU A 106 8.28 17.01 14.95
C GLU A 106 8.53 15.84 15.91
N LYS A 107 9.37 16.06 16.94
CA LYS A 107 9.65 15.05 17.97
C LYS A 107 8.41 14.64 18.75
N ALA A 108 7.50 15.56 19.05
CA ALA A 108 6.26 15.25 19.75
C ALA A 108 5.33 14.38 18.88
N LEU A 109 5.20 14.70 17.60
CA LEU A 109 4.41 13.94 16.62
C LEU A 109 4.96 12.51 16.47
N ILE A 110 6.27 12.37 16.32
CA ILE A 110 6.92 11.05 16.23
C ILE A 110 6.67 10.23 17.49
N LYS A 111 6.84 10.83 18.68
CA LYS A 111 6.63 10.14 19.96
C LYS A 111 5.17 9.73 20.16
N ALA A 112 4.23 10.55 19.70
CA ALA A 112 2.81 10.24 19.75
C ALA A 112 2.47 9.05 18.84
N CYS A 113 2.96 9.07 17.59
CA CYS A 113 2.81 7.98 16.63
C CYS A 113 3.45 6.67 17.14
N GLU A 114 4.67 6.76 17.67
CA GLU A 114 5.38 5.63 18.28
C GLU A 114 4.55 5.00 19.40
N ARG A 115 4.06 5.81 20.35
CA ARG A 115 3.26 5.32 21.48
C ARG A 115 2.00 4.63 20.99
N GLU A 116 1.29 5.24 20.06
CA GLU A 116 0.05 4.68 19.51
C GLU A 116 0.28 3.35 18.81
N ILE A 117 1.28 3.28 17.91
CA ILE A 117 1.64 2.05 17.21
C ILE A 117 2.07 0.99 18.22
N LYS A 118 2.90 1.33 19.20
CA LYS A 118 3.37 0.41 20.24
C LYS A 118 2.23 -0.13 21.10
N GLU A 119 1.28 0.70 21.51
CA GLU A 119 0.12 0.27 22.30
C GLU A 119 -0.77 -0.67 21.49
N LYS A 120 -1.10 -0.29 20.25
CA LYS A 120 -1.94 -1.08 19.37
C LYS A 120 -1.30 -2.41 18.99
N ILE A 121 -0.01 -2.39 18.65
CA ILE A 121 0.78 -3.59 18.41
C ILE A 121 0.82 -4.43 19.68
N ASN A 122 1.22 -3.90 20.83
CA ASN A 122 1.31 -4.73 22.05
C ASN A 122 -0.02 -5.40 22.44
N ASN A 123 -1.16 -4.76 22.21
CA ASN A 123 -2.45 -5.34 22.57
C ASN A 123 -2.90 -6.43 21.57
N GLU A 124 -2.71 -6.18 20.28
CA GLU A 124 -3.15 -7.09 19.21
C GLU A 124 -2.14 -8.21 18.92
N VAL A 125 -0.84 -7.89 18.98
CA VAL A 125 0.27 -8.75 18.58
C VAL A 125 0.66 -9.75 19.66
N LYS A 126 0.27 -9.55 20.93
CA LYS A 126 0.41 -10.57 21.99
C LYS A 126 -0.19 -11.92 21.61
N ASN A 127 -1.22 -11.93 20.77
CA ASN A 127 -1.91 -13.14 20.33
C ASN A 127 -1.35 -13.72 19.02
N LEU A 128 -0.32 -13.11 18.42
CA LEU A 128 0.34 -13.64 17.24
C LEU A 128 1.39 -14.68 17.65
N SER A 129 1.67 -15.63 16.77
CA SER A 129 2.84 -16.51 16.90
C SER A 129 4.13 -15.77 16.53
N VAL A 130 5.29 -16.29 16.96
CA VAL A 130 6.60 -15.72 16.61
C VAL A 130 6.77 -15.57 15.08
N SER A 131 6.35 -16.57 14.30
CA SER A 131 6.43 -16.52 12.84
C SER A 131 5.54 -15.44 12.24
N GLN A 132 4.36 -15.19 12.82
CA GLN A 132 3.49 -14.09 12.42
C GLN A 132 4.10 -12.74 12.80
N GLY A 133 4.70 -12.62 13.99
CA GLY A 133 5.44 -11.43 14.40
C GLY A 133 6.58 -11.06 13.44
N LYS A 134 7.35 -12.07 12.97
CA LYS A 134 8.38 -11.87 11.94
C LYS A 134 7.80 -11.32 10.64
N ILE A 135 6.72 -11.92 10.14
CA ILE A 135 6.07 -11.48 8.90
C ILE A 135 5.55 -10.04 9.08
N LEU A 136 4.95 -9.72 10.23
CA LEU A 136 4.47 -8.36 10.51
C LEU A 136 5.59 -7.31 10.42
N ILE A 137 6.76 -7.57 11.01
CA ILE A 137 7.93 -6.67 10.91
C ILE A 137 8.30 -6.49 9.43
N LYS A 138 8.45 -7.60 8.69
CA LYS A 138 8.80 -7.55 7.26
C LYS A 138 7.80 -6.72 6.45
N LEU A 139 6.50 -6.87 6.71
CA LEU A 139 5.47 -6.09 6.01
C LEU A 139 5.52 -4.59 6.36
N ILE A 140 5.80 -4.25 7.62
CA ILE A 140 5.98 -2.85 8.00
C ILE A 140 7.21 -2.27 7.31
N GLU A 141 8.35 -2.97 7.37
CA GLU A 141 9.58 -2.59 6.69
C GLU A 141 9.37 -2.39 5.18
N ARG A 142 8.68 -3.33 4.52
CA ARG A 142 8.30 -3.26 3.09
C ARG A 142 7.56 -1.97 2.76
N GLN A 143 6.58 -1.56 3.58
CA GLN A 143 5.80 -0.35 3.32
C GLN A 143 6.58 0.94 3.63
N THR A 144 7.42 0.92 4.67
CA THR A 144 8.21 2.09 5.05
C THR A 144 9.49 2.29 4.24
N GLY A 145 10.04 1.21 3.66
CA GLY A 145 11.35 1.18 2.98
C GLY A 145 11.44 2.00 1.70
N ASN A 146 10.30 2.41 1.13
CA ASN A 146 10.22 3.23 -0.08
C ASN A 146 10.12 4.74 0.21
N THR A 147 10.05 5.17 1.48
CA THR A 147 10.20 6.60 1.78
C THR A 147 11.67 6.97 1.72
N SER A 148 12.07 7.57 0.59
CA SER A 148 13.39 8.11 0.22
C SER A 148 14.48 7.91 1.27
N TYR A 149 15.36 6.93 1.02
CA TYR A 149 16.53 6.57 1.83
C TYR A 149 17.45 7.78 2.15
N GLU A 150 17.32 8.88 1.41
CA GLU A 150 18.09 10.12 1.58
C GLU A 150 17.39 11.25 2.37
N LEU A 151 16.05 11.26 2.49
CA LEU A 151 15.32 12.27 3.29
C LEU A 151 15.23 11.93 4.79
N VAL A 152 15.68 10.73 5.18
CA VAL A 152 15.11 10.03 6.35
C VAL A 152 16.18 9.52 7.35
N LYS A 153 17.45 9.86 7.15
CA LYS A 153 18.58 9.32 7.93
C LYS A 153 18.55 9.66 9.42
N ASP A 154 17.99 10.80 9.82
CA ASP A 154 18.04 11.26 11.22
C ASP A 154 16.75 11.01 12.02
N MET A 155 15.62 10.70 11.36
CA MET A 155 14.31 10.79 12.02
C MET A 155 13.43 9.54 11.95
N ARG A 156 13.63 8.62 11.00
CA ARG A 156 12.88 7.33 10.96
C ARG A 156 13.71 6.08 11.19
N GLY A 157 15.04 6.20 11.36
CA GLY A 157 15.84 5.10 11.91
C GLY A 157 15.33 4.66 13.29
N SER A 158 14.86 5.62 14.10
CA SER A 158 14.18 5.40 15.38
C SER A 158 12.80 4.77 15.24
N VAL A 159 12.10 5.01 14.11
CA VAL A 159 10.72 4.57 13.90
C VAL A 159 10.64 3.06 13.64
N SER A 160 11.42 2.56 12.68
CA SER A 160 11.54 1.12 12.45
C SER A 160 12.14 0.41 13.68
N ALA A 161 13.15 1.04 14.30
CA ALA A 161 13.77 0.51 15.51
C ALA A 161 12.79 0.36 16.68
N PHE A 162 11.81 1.27 16.86
CA PHE A 162 10.82 1.09 17.95
C PHE A 162 9.81 -0.02 17.65
N VAL A 163 9.38 -0.19 16.39
CA VAL A 163 8.48 -1.30 16.02
C VAL A 163 9.20 -2.60 16.29
N TYR A 164 10.45 -2.66 15.84
CA TYR A 164 11.35 -3.76 16.11
C TYR A 164 11.50 -4.00 17.62
N GLN A 165 11.71 -2.97 18.44
CA GLN A 165 11.79 -3.08 19.92
C GLN A 165 10.46 -3.46 20.59
N GLY A 166 9.32 -3.00 20.06
CA GLY A 166 7.98 -3.33 20.54
C GLY A 166 7.67 -4.79 20.33
N VAL A 167 7.87 -5.26 19.10
CA VAL A 167 7.69 -6.65 18.69
C VAL A 167 8.74 -7.55 19.35
N ALA A 168 10.00 -7.10 19.49
CA ALA A 168 11.08 -7.80 20.22
C ALA A 168 10.78 -8.00 21.70
N ARG A 169 10.07 -7.08 22.35
CA ARG A 169 9.63 -7.25 23.73
C ARG A 169 8.58 -8.36 23.86
N VAL A 170 7.79 -8.61 22.81
CA VAL A 170 6.74 -9.64 22.80
C VAL A 170 7.29 -11.02 22.39
N PHE A 171 8.19 -11.11 21.41
CA PHE A 171 8.69 -12.40 20.90
C PHE A 171 10.18 -12.70 21.16
N GLY A 172 10.90 -11.83 21.87
CA GLY A 172 12.29 -12.03 22.25
C GLY A 172 13.31 -11.80 21.12
N HIS A 173 14.54 -12.27 21.32
CA HIS A 173 15.68 -12.01 20.43
C HIS A 173 15.59 -12.63 19.02
N ASN A 174 14.59 -13.48 18.76
CA ASN A 174 14.49 -14.28 17.53
C ASN A 174 13.90 -13.53 16.33
N LEU A 175 13.66 -12.22 16.42
CA LEU A 175 12.96 -11.44 15.41
C LEU A 175 13.85 -10.73 14.40
N LYS A 176 15.18 -10.85 14.50
CA LYS A 176 16.13 -10.21 13.57
C LYS A 176 15.94 -10.83 12.19
N THR A 177 15.04 -10.24 11.42
CA THR A 177 14.67 -10.65 10.08
C THR A 177 14.27 -9.38 9.36
N THR A 178 14.99 -9.07 8.29
CA THR A 178 14.71 -7.93 7.43
C THR A 178 13.88 -8.41 6.25
N TYR A 179 13.08 -7.52 5.67
CA TYR A 179 12.40 -7.79 4.40
C TYR A 179 13.41 -7.88 3.24
N ASP A 180 13.38 -8.96 2.47
CA ASP A 180 14.14 -9.12 1.22
C ASP A 180 13.18 -9.49 0.08
N PRO A 181 13.01 -8.65 -0.95
CA PRO A 181 12.15 -8.97 -2.09
C PRO A 181 12.44 -10.31 -2.78
N ASN A 182 13.70 -10.76 -2.78
CA ASN A 182 14.11 -12.01 -3.41
C ASN A 182 13.73 -13.23 -2.58
N GLU A 183 13.82 -13.14 -1.25
CA GLU A 183 13.46 -14.23 -0.34
C GLU A 183 11.96 -14.24 -0.01
N ASP A 184 11.35 -13.06 0.11
CA ASP A 184 9.97 -12.84 0.54
C ASP A 184 8.98 -12.75 -0.63
N PHE A 185 9.37 -13.14 -1.85
CA PHE A 185 8.52 -13.09 -3.04
C PHE A 185 7.19 -13.87 -2.88
N GLU A 186 7.16 -14.95 -2.09
CA GLU A 186 5.92 -15.67 -1.81
C GLU A 186 4.94 -14.82 -0.98
N ILE A 187 5.45 -13.99 -0.06
CA ILE A 187 4.64 -13.05 0.72
C ILE A 187 4.03 -12.00 -0.22
N GLU A 188 4.83 -11.46 -1.15
CA GLU A 188 4.36 -10.50 -2.16
C GLU A 188 3.27 -11.09 -3.05
N ASN A 189 3.44 -12.32 -3.52
CA ASN A 189 2.44 -13.01 -4.32
C ASN A 189 1.13 -13.20 -3.55
N ILE A 190 1.20 -13.54 -2.25
CA ILE A 190 0.00 -13.67 -1.40
C ILE A 190 -0.72 -12.32 -1.24
N ILE A 191 0.02 -11.23 -1.05
CA ILE A 191 -0.56 -9.88 -0.90
C ILE A 191 -1.24 -9.47 -2.20
N ARG A 192 -0.57 -9.63 -3.35
CA ARG A 192 -1.15 -9.32 -4.66
C ARG A 192 -2.40 -10.15 -4.93
N GLU A 193 -2.36 -11.46 -4.63
CA GLU A 193 -3.54 -12.32 -4.76
C GLU A 193 -4.71 -11.81 -3.89
N TYR A 194 -4.42 -11.37 -2.66
CA TYR A 194 -5.43 -10.80 -1.76
C TYR A 194 -6.01 -9.50 -2.29
N GLU A 195 -5.17 -8.57 -2.76
CA GLU A 195 -5.58 -7.29 -3.35
C GLU A 195 -6.39 -7.47 -4.64
N MET A 196 -6.09 -8.50 -5.44
CA MET A 196 -6.87 -8.85 -6.62
C MET A 196 -8.26 -9.41 -6.28
N LEU A 197 -8.31 -10.36 -5.33
CA LEU A 197 -9.58 -11.01 -4.93
C LEU A 197 -10.50 -10.05 -4.17
N ARG A 198 -9.91 -9.02 -3.55
CA ARG A 198 -10.61 -7.95 -2.87
C ARG A 198 -9.98 -6.64 -3.35
N PRO A 199 -10.33 -6.15 -4.55
CA PRO A 199 -9.88 -4.83 -4.97
C PRO A 199 -10.29 -3.88 -3.85
N ILE A 200 -9.33 -3.12 -3.34
CA ILE A 200 -9.56 -2.14 -2.27
C ILE A 200 -10.36 -0.98 -2.90
N ASN A 201 -11.58 -1.26 -3.33
CA ASN A 201 -12.56 -0.28 -3.75
C ASN A 201 -13.04 0.39 -2.46
N LYS A 202 -12.31 1.46 -2.10
CA LYS A 202 -12.32 2.24 -0.86
C LYS A 202 -11.35 1.69 0.20
N PRO A 203 -10.18 2.33 0.40
CA PRO A 203 -9.36 2.06 1.58
C PRO A 203 -10.00 2.74 2.80
N TYR A 204 -11.24 2.36 3.16
CA TYR A 204 -11.99 2.88 4.30
C TYR A 204 -12.05 4.43 4.32
N GLN A 205 -12.87 5.00 3.44
CA GLN A 205 -13.48 6.33 3.62
C GLN A 205 -14.69 6.20 4.54
#